data_AF-A0AAV2VPH0-F1
#
_entry.id   AF-A0AAV2VPH0-F1
#
_cell.length_a   1.000
_cell.length_b   1.000
_cell.length_c   1.000
_cell.angle_alpha   90.00
_cell.angle_beta   90.00
_cell.angle_gamma   90.00
#
_symmetry.space_group_name_H-M   'P 1'
#
loop_
_entity.id
_entity.type
_entity.pdbx_description
1 polymer ?
#
loop_
_entity_poly.entity_id
_entity_poly.type
_entity_poly.pdbx_seq_one_letter_code
_entity_poly.pdbx_strand_id
1 'polypeptide(L)'
;MYGTGNPFGGSDPVFDSVGIVPAAQSSQNNEYTIPEQVLDDASNDLGEKQIRANAMAATLTWLEGTDASYSSFEAIVAGLADLDEDGDVTEPEEALFNDILTMAADSLVELGASTANVESFIDSETEEAGEKLHTYLNNKLSENEKSDDELITEYAVKAKLVLDATQRVVRNGKVKVIKKPLKKKRLSSAQKAALKKARRKANNSGARRKRAKSMKARRQRNM
;
A
#
# COMPACT_ATOMS: atom_id res chain seq x y z
N MET A 1 65.92 1.91 36.18
CA MET A 1 66.27 2.94 37.18
C MET A 1 65.83 4.29 36.66
N TYR A 2 65.27 5.10 37.57
CA TYR A 2 64.71 6.43 37.40
C TYR A 2 65.68 7.49 36.88
N GLY A 3 65.12 8.61 36.40
CA GLY A 3 65.73 9.94 36.52
C GLY A 3 65.74 10.74 35.22
N THR A 4 64.75 11.60 34.94
CA THR A 4 64.71 13.05 35.29
C THR A 4 65.80 13.86 34.58
N GLY A 5 65.55 14.92 33.84
CA GLY A 5 64.33 15.65 33.52
C GLY A 5 64.69 16.76 32.52
N ASN A 6 63.68 17.29 31.82
CA ASN A 6 63.86 18.51 31.03
C ASN A 6 63.86 19.73 31.96
N PRO A 7 64.90 20.56 31.92
CA PRO A 7 64.97 21.83 32.64
C PRO A 7 64.42 22.97 31.77
N PHE A 8 63.81 23.97 32.42
CA PHE A 8 63.30 25.22 31.85
C PHE A 8 62.00 25.06 31.02
N GLY A 9 60.81 25.50 31.45
CA GLY A 9 60.50 26.71 32.21
C GLY A 9 59.62 27.59 31.33
N GLY A 10 58.30 27.34 31.33
CA GLY A 10 57.29 28.15 30.66
C GLY A 10 55.92 27.77 31.20
N SER A 11 55.27 28.73 31.86
CA SER A 11 54.00 28.59 32.57
C SER A 11 52.81 28.38 31.64
N ASP A 12 52.06 27.30 31.81
CA ASP A 12 50.66 27.18 31.33
C ASP A 12 49.71 27.25 32.54
N PRO A 13 49.15 28.43 32.86
CA PRO A 13 48.20 28.60 33.94
C PRO A 13 46.77 28.47 33.40
N VAL A 14 46.25 27.26 33.22
CA VAL A 14 44.80 27.11 32.93
C VAL A 14 44.15 25.98 33.73
N PHE A 15 44.80 25.42 34.75
CA PHE A 15 44.13 24.53 35.70
C PHE A 15 44.65 24.67 37.12
N ASP A 16 43.94 25.46 37.94
CA ASP A 16 43.43 25.16 39.31
C ASP A 16 43.00 26.50 39.97
N SER A 17 41.89 26.70 40.68
CA SER A 17 41.13 25.81 41.56
C SER A 17 39.92 26.56 42.20
N VAL A 18 38.88 25.80 42.60
CA VAL A 18 37.82 26.00 43.65
C VAL A 18 36.90 27.25 43.63
N GLY A 19 35.56 27.21 43.74
CA GLY A 19 34.55 26.16 43.92
C GLY A 19 33.14 26.70 44.23
N ILE A 20 32.17 25.77 44.41
CA ILE A 20 30.81 25.85 45.02
C ILE A 20 29.57 26.01 44.09
N VAL A 21 29.09 24.85 43.57
CA VAL A 21 27.73 24.21 43.50
C VAL A 21 26.41 25.00 43.22
N PRO A 22 25.28 24.33 42.82
CA PRO A 22 24.84 23.95 41.46
C PRO A 22 23.51 24.63 41.04
N ALA A 23 23.19 24.66 39.74
CA ALA A 23 21.78 24.70 39.29
C ALA A 23 21.66 24.23 37.83
N ALA A 24 21.02 23.08 37.66
CA ALA A 24 20.52 22.62 36.38
C ALA A 24 19.55 23.65 35.79
N GLN A 25 19.75 24.10 34.55
CA GLN A 25 18.67 24.66 33.74
C GLN A 25 18.80 24.27 32.25
N SER A 26 17.85 23.42 31.87
CA SER A 26 17.38 22.98 30.56
C SER A 26 18.40 22.47 29.55
N SER A 27 18.56 21.14 29.52
CA SER A 27 18.39 20.44 28.24
C SER A 27 17.03 20.89 27.70
N GLN A 28 17.02 21.81 26.75
CA GLN A 28 15.84 22.09 25.96
C GLN A 28 15.51 20.77 25.25
N ASN A 29 14.59 20.00 25.83
CA ASN A 29 13.86 18.97 25.12
C ASN A 29 13.14 19.71 24.00
N ASN A 30 13.81 19.87 22.87
CA ASN A 30 13.21 20.42 21.68
C ASN A 30 12.26 19.32 21.19
N GLU A 31 11.09 19.26 21.81
CA GLU A 31 10.03 18.32 21.50
C GLU A 31 9.61 18.60 20.07
N TYR A 32 10.14 17.82 19.14
CA TYR A 32 9.81 17.91 17.73
C TYR A 32 8.33 17.53 17.59
N THR A 33 7.48 18.56 17.54
CA THR A 33 6.06 18.39 17.30
C THR A 33 5.85 18.43 15.81
N ILE A 34 5.40 17.33 15.22
CA ILE A 34 4.99 17.29 13.82
C ILE A 34 3.78 18.22 13.68
N PRO A 35 3.79 19.20 12.76
CA PRO A 35 2.62 20.04 12.54
C PRO A 35 1.40 19.18 12.19
N GLU A 36 0.24 19.46 12.79
CA GLU A 36 -1.00 18.70 12.59
C GLU A 36 -1.34 18.53 11.10
N GLN A 37 -1.20 19.60 10.31
CA GLN A 37 -1.40 19.56 8.87
C GLN A 37 -0.48 18.56 8.15
N VAL A 38 0.80 18.47 8.56
CA VAL A 38 1.75 17.52 7.98
C VAL A 38 1.37 16.09 8.35
N LEU A 39 0.84 15.89 9.55
CA LEU A 39 0.35 14.58 10.00
C LEU A 39 -0.91 14.18 9.23
N ASP A 40 -1.85 15.10 9.03
CA ASP A 40 -3.08 14.86 8.28
C ASP A 40 -2.80 14.57 6.80
N ASP A 41 -1.94 15.36 6.16
CA ASP A 41 -1.54 15.13 4.77
C ASP A 41 -0.82 13.77 4.60
N ALA A 42 0.06 13.42 5.54
CA ALA A 42 0.74 12.12 5.53
C ALA A 42 -0.22 10.96 5.81
N SER A 43 -1.21 11.15 6.69
CA SER A 43 -2.26 10.18 6.99
C SER A 43 -3.13 9.91 5.77
N ASN A 44 -3.57 10.97 5.08
CA ASN A 44 -4.35 10.87 3.84
C ASN A 44 -3.56 10.17 2.73
N ASP A 45 -2.29 10.54 2.52
CA ASP A 45 -1.40 9.90 1.52
C ASP A 45 -1.18 8.42 1.83
N LEU A 46 -1.04 8.05 3.11
CA LEU A 46 -0.93 6.65 3.53
C LEU A 46 -2.25 5.90 3.31
N GLY A 47 -3.37 6.49 3.69
CA GLY A 47 -4.71 5.94 3.53
C GLY A 47 -5.00 5.62 2.06
N GLU A 48 -4.77 6.57 1.16
CA GLU A 48 -4.99 6.36 -0.28
C GLU A 48 -4.13 5.23 -0.84
N LYS A 49 -2.84 5.18 -0.47
CA LYS A 49 -1.94 4.08 -0.89
C LYS A 49 -2.42 2.73 -0.40
N GLN A 50 -2.94 2.68 0.83
CA GLN A 50 -3.48 1.46 1.41
C GLN A 50 -4.73 0.99 0.67
N ILE A 51 -5.65 1.89 0.33
CA ILE A 51 -6.85 1.57 -0.47
C ILE A 51 -6.45 1.07 -1.86
N ARG A 52 -5.49 1.72 -2.52
CA ARG A 52 -4.95 1.27 -3.82
C ARG A 52 -4.29 -0.10 -3.72
N ALA A 53 -3.50 -0.35 -2.68
CA ALA A 53 -2.87 -1.64 -2.45
C ALA A 53 -3.91 -2.74 -2.21
N ASN A 54 -4.96 -2.45 -1.43
CA ASN A 54 -6.10 -3.33 -1.20
C ASN A 54 -6.85 -3.63 -2.51
N ALA A 55 -7.11 -2.62 -3.33
CA ALA A 55 -7.76 -2.76 -4.62
C ALA A 55 -6.99 -3.66 -5.59
N MET A 56 -5.69 -3.42 -5.79
CA MET A 56 -4.87 -4.29 -6.64
C MET A 56 -4.76 -5.72 -6.08
N ALA A 57 -4.65 -5.85 -4.75
CA ALA A 57 -4.64 -7.16 -4.11
C ALA A 57 -5.97 -7.90 -4.29
N ALA A 58 -7.11 -7.20 -4.26
CA ALA A 58 -8.42 -7.77 -4.54
C ALA A 58 -8.51 -8.28 -5.98
N THR A 59 -8.10 -7.48 -6.97
CA THR A 59 -8.08 -7.89 -8.38
C THR A 59 -7.20 -9.10 -8.63
N LEU A 60 -5.96 -9.10 -8.12
CA LEU A 60 -5.06 -10.25 -8.30
C LEU A 60 -5.59 -11.50 -7.60
N THR A 61 -6.22 -11.35 -6.43
CA THR A 61 -6.83 -12.48 -5.71
C THR A 61 -8.01 -13.07 -6.46
N TRP A 62 -8.84 -12.23 -7.07
CA TRP A 62 -9.96 -12.65 -7.91
C TRP A 62 -9.47 -13.36 -9.18
N LEU A 63 -8.43 -12.83 -9.84
CA LEU A 63 -7.81 -13.44 -11.03
C LEU A 63 -7.18 -14.80 -10.74
N GLU A 64 -6.60 -15.00 -9.55
CA GLU A 64 -6.13 -16.32 -9.09
C GLU A 64 -7.27 -17.28 -8.74
N GLY A 65 -8.46 -16.76 -8.47
CA GLY A 65 -9.63 -17.56 -8.14
C GLY A 65 -10.19 -18.27 -9.37
N THR A 66 -10.91 -19.36 -9.14
CA THR A 66 -11.64 -20.09 -10.20
C THR A 66 -13.02 -19.49 -10.49
N ASP A 67 -13.53 -18.64 -9.59
CA ASP A 67 -14.84 -18.01 -9.70
C ASP A 67 -14.69 -16.59 -10.27
N ALA A 68 -14.94 -16.49 -11.58
CA ALA A 68 -14.88 -15.25 -12.36
C ALA A 68 -16.16 -14.40 -12.26
N SER A 69 -17.08 -14.70 -11.34
CA SER A 69 -18.29 -13.90 -11.16
C SER A 69 -18.00 -12.54 -10.53
N TYR A 70 -18.87 -11.56 -10.84
CA TYR A 70 -18.87 -10.27 -10.14
C TYR A 70 -19.14 -10.46 -8.64
N SER A 71 -19.97 -11.42 -8.25
CA SER A 71 -20.25 -11.71 -6.83
C SER A 71 -19.00 -12.17 -6.06
N SER A 72 -18.10 -12.92 -6.70
CA SER A 72 -16.80 -13.30 -6.10
C SER A 72 -15.91 -12.07 -5.91
N PHE A 73 -15.86 -11.20 -6.92
CA PHE A 73 -15.09 -9.96 -6.89
C PHE A 73 -15.61 -8.98 -5.81
N GLU A 74 -16.92 -8.69 -5.83
CA GLU A 74 -17.62 -7.85 -4.86
C GLU A 74 -17.39 -8.35 -3.43
N ALA A 75 -17.45 -9.67 -3.19
CA ALA A 75 -17.25 -10.24 -1.86
C ALA A 75 -15.85 -9.99 -1.29
N ILE A 76 -14.81 -10.03 -2.13
CA ILE A 76 -13.44 -9.70 -1.71
C ILE A 76 -13.35 -8.21 -1.35
N VAL A 77 -13.94 -7.34 -2.17
CA VAL A 77 -13.94 -5.88 -1.96
C VAL A 77 -14.73 -5.51 -0.70
N ALA A 78 -15.92 -6.08 -0.51
CA ALA A 78 -16.75 -5.90 0.69
C ALA A 78 -16.00 -6.31 1.95
N GLY A 79 -15.35 -7.48 1.95
CA GLY A 79 -14.57 -7.92 3.10
C GLY A 79 -13.33 -7.06 3.38
N LEU A 80 -12.82 -6.30 2.40
CA LEU A 80 -11.74 -5.33 2.64
C LEU A 80 -12.25 -4.01 3.23
N ALA A 81 -13.53 -3.70 3.03
CA ALA A 81 -14.20 -2.53 3.61
C ALA A 81 -14.78 -2.80 5.01
N ASP A 82 -15.07 -4.06 5.32
CA ASP A 82 -15.49 -4.58 6.63
C ASP A 82 -14.34 -4.43 7.65
N LEU A 83 -14.38 -3.33 8.43
CA LEU A 83 -13.31 -2.93 9.35
C LEU A 83 -13.40 -3.65 10.70
N ASP A 84 -14.61 -3.95 11.15
CA ASP A 84 -14.86 -4.65 12.42
C ASP A 84 -14.91 -6.19 12.27
N GLU A 85 -14.85 -6.69 11.03
CA GLU A 85 -14.87 -8.10 10.66
C GLU A 85 -16.15 -8.84 11.13
N ASP A 86 -17.24 -8.10 11.35
CA ASP A 86 -18.51 -8.66 11.76
C ASP A 86 -19.29 -9.28 10.57
N GLY A 87 -18.84 -8.97 9.35
CA GLY A 87 -19.38 -9.46 8.08
C GLY A 87 -20.51 -8.60 7.49
N ASP A 88 -20.84 -7.47 8.11
CA ASP A 88 -21.83 -6.49 7.68
C ASP A 88 -21.15 -5.12 7.42
N VAL A 89 -21.10 -4.70 6.15
CA VAL A 89 -20.60 -3.34 5.82
C VAL A 89 -21.68 -2.32 6.16
N THR A 90 -21.41 -1.49 7.16
CA THR A 90 -22.27 -0.38 7.62
C THR A 90 -22.18 0.84 6.69
N GLU A 91 -23.08 1.83 6.85
CA GLU A 91 -23.08 3.08 6.06
C GLU A 91 -21.72 3.82 6.01
N PRO A 92 -20.95 3.95 7.11
CA PRO A 92 -19.60 4.53 7.03
C PRO A 92 -18.61 3.65 6.23
N GLU A 93 -18.78 2.33 6.24
CA GLU A 93 -17.93 1.39 5.51
C GLU A 93 -18.36 1.26 4.04
N GLU A 94 -19.59 1.65 3.70
CA GLU A 94 -20.09 1.69 2.32
C GLU A 94 -19.30 2.70 1.46
N ALA A 95 -18.88 3.82 2.06
CA ALA A 95 -18.00 4.77 1.39
C ALA A 95 -16.65 4.11 1.04
N LEU A 96 -16.03 3.43 2.01
CA LEU A 96 -14.78 2.70 1.82
C LEU A 96 -14.93 1.56 0.79
N PHE A 97 -16.06 0.84 0.81
CA PHE A 97 -16.40 -0.17 -0.17
C PHE A 97 -16.41 0.40 -1.59
N ASN A 98 -17.11 1.51 -1.82
CA ASN A 98 -17.18 2.15 -3.14
C ASN A 98 -15.82 2.70 -3.58
N ASP A 99 -15.00 3.21 -2.65
CA ASP A 99 -13.63 3.66 -2.94
C ASP A 99 -12.74 2.50 -3.37
N ILE A 100 -12.75 1.38 -2.63
CA ILE A 100 -12.00 0.18 -2.99
C ILE A 100 -12.51 -0.38 -4.32
N LEU A 101 -13.83 -0.44 -4.53
CA LEU A 101 -14.43 -0.95 -5.77
C LEU A 101 -14.00 -0.12 -6.98
N THR A 102 -14.02 1.20 -6.86
CA THR A 102 -13.58 2.12 -7.92
C THR A 102 -12.11 1.92 -8.23
N MET A 103 -11.26 1.86 -7.20
CA MET A 103 -9.83 1.63 -7.40
C MET A 103 -9.52 0.22 -7.90
N ALA A 104 -10.37 -0.77 -7.61
CA ALA A 104 -10.23 -2.13 -8.10
C ALA A 104 -10.66 -2.23 -9.58
N ALA A 105 -11.66 -1.46 -9.99
CA ALA A 105 -12.01 -1.30 -11.40
C ALA A 105 -10.86 -0.65 -12.18
N ASP A 106 -10.28 0.42 -11.65
CA ASP A 106 -9.10 1.07 -12.24
C ASP A 106 -7.88 0.13 -12.30
N SER A 107 -7.70 -0.77 -11.33
CA SER A 107 -6.60 -1.75 -11.40
C SER A 107 -6.81 -2.82 -12.47
N LEU A 108 -8.05 -3.21 -12.81
CA LEU A 108 -8.32 -4.07 -13.96
C LEU A 108 -7.89 -3.41 -15.28
N VAL A 109 -8.13 -2.10 -15.41
CA VAL A 109 -7.67 -1.30 -16.56
C VAL A 109 -6.15 -1.19 -16.57
N GLU A 110 -5.52 -0.99 -15.42
CA GLU A 110 -4.06 -0.96 -15.28
C GLU A 110 -3.39 -2.28 -15.72
N LEU A 111 -4.05 -3.41 -15.46
CA LEU A 111 -3.61 -4.73 -15.91
C LEU A 111 -3.87 -4.98 -17.42
N GLY A 112 -4.51 -4.02 -18.11
CA GLY A 112 -4.64 -4.00 -19.56
C GLY A 112 -6.05 -4.25 -20.09
N ALA A 113 -7.08 -4.30 -19.24
CA ALA A 113 -8.47 -4.36 -19.69
C ALA A 113 -8.91 -3.03 -20.32
N SER A 114 -9.88 -3.08 -21.25
CA SER A 114 -10.54 -1.87 -21.73
C SER A 114 -11.53 -1.36 -20.68
N THR A 115 -11.68 -0.03 -20.58
CA THR A 115 -12.64 0.60 -19.65
C THR A 115 -14.06 0.12 -19.90
N ALA A 116 -14.47 -0.03 -21.17
CA ALA A 116 -15.80 -0.51 -21.55
C ALA A 116 -16.08 -1.96 -21.08
N ASN A 117 -15.07 -2.84 -21.10
CA ASN A 117 -15.25 -4.21 -20.62
C ASN A 117 -15.35 -4.27 -19.09
N VAL A 118 -14.60 -3.40 -18.39
CA VAL A 118 -14.66 -3.29 -16.93
C VAL A 118 -16.00 -2.69 -16.48
N GLU A 119 -16.46 -1.63 -17.14
CA GLU A 119 -17.79 -1.04 -16.93
C GLU A 119 -18.88 -2.09 -17.17
N SER A 120 -18.83 -2.82 -18.28
CA SER A 120 -19.78 -3.91 -18.53
C SER A 120 -19.71 -4.98 -17.44
N PHE A 121 -18.52 -5.43 -17.04
CA PHE A 121 -18.39 -6.45 -15.98
C PHE A 121 -19.04 -6.01 -14.67
N ILE A 122 -18.82 -4.75 -14.27
CA ILE A 122 -19.36 -4.21 -13.03
C ILE A 122 -20.86 -3.94 -13.18
N ASP A 123 -21.32 -3.31 -14.26
CA ASP A 123 -22.70 -2.84 -14.38
C ASP A 123 -23.66 -3.95 -14.82
N SER A 124 -23.26 -4.82 -15.76
CA SER A 124 -24.13 -5.88 -16.26
C SER A 124 -24.10 -7.13 -15.38
N GLU A 125 -23.11 -7.27 -14.49
CA GLU A 125 -22.94 -8.40 -13.55
C GLU A 125 -23.08 -9.79 -14.20
N THR A 126 -22.79 -9.89 -15.51
CA THR A 126 -22.98 -11.13 -16.26
C THR A 126 -21.76 -12.03 -16.11
N GLU A 127 -22.02 -13.32 -15.94
CA GLU A 127 -20.98 -14.35 -15.83
C GLU A 127 -20.07 -14.36 -17.06
N GLU A 128 -20.65 -14.21 -18.27
CA GLU A 128 -19.88 -14.14 -19.52
C GLU A 128 -18.89 -12.95 -19.56
N ALA A 129 -19.28 -11.78 -19.04
CA ALA A 129 -18.39 -10.62 -19.01
C ALA A 129 -17.22 -10.86 -18.03
N GLY A 130 -17.52 -11.47 -16.88
CA GLY A 130 -16.52 -11.88 -15.89
C GLY A 130 -15.52 -12.90 -16.45
N GLU A 131 -16.00 -13.97 -17.08
CA GLU A 131 -15.15 -15.03 -17.66
C GLU A 131 -14.22 -14.51 -18.77
N LYS A 132 -14.76 -13.69 -19.68
CA LYS A 132 -13.97 -13.08 -20.77
C LYS A 132 -12.87 -12.18 -20.21
N LEU A 133 -13.22 -11.34 -19.23
CA LEU A 133 -12.29 -10.43 -18.58
C LEU A 133 -11.21 -11.20 -17.79
N HIS A 134 -11.62 -12.20 -17.02
CA HIS A 134 -10.74 -13.06 -16.23
C HIS A 134 -9.74 -13.81 -17.10
N THR A 135 -10.21 -14.44 -18.18
CA THR A 135 -9.35 -15.16 -19.13
C THR A 135 -8.34 -14.23 -19.80
N TYR A 136 -8.81 -13.07 -20.29
CA TYR A 136 -7.95 -12.09 -20.94
C TYR A 136 -6.85 -11.57 -20.00
N LEU A 137 -7.21 -11.20 -18.78
CA LEU A 137 -6.27 -10.67 -17.80
C LEU A 137 -5.30 -11.72 -17.28
N ASN A 138 -5.74 -12.97 -17.09
CA ASN A 138 -4.84 -14.05 -16.71
C ASN A 138 -3.78 -14.36 -17.77
N ASN A 139 -4.16 -14.32 -19.05
CA ASN A 139 -3.19 -14.42 -20.14
C ASN A 139 -2.18 -13.27 -20.07
N LYS A 140 -2.63 -12.03 -19.87
CA LYS A 140 -1.75 -10.86 -19.70
C LYS A 140 -0.84 -10.94 -18.49
N LEU A 141 -1.33 -11.45 -17.36
CA LEU A 141 -0.53 -11.67 -16.16
C LEU A 141 0.52 -12.77 -16.37
N SER A 142 0.19 -13.82 -17.11
CA SER A 142 1.16 -14.90 -17.41
C SER A 142 2.33 -14.43 -18.28
N GLU A 143 2.09 -13.41 -19.12
CA GLU A 143 3.12 -12.74 -19.93
C GLU A 143 3.91 -11.69 -19.12
N ASN A 144 3.45 -11.32 -17.92
CA ASN A 144 4.05 -10.26 -17.13
C ASN A 144 5.21 -10.80 -16.28
N GLU A 145 6.37 -10.16 -16.39
CA GLU A 145 7.56 -10.52 -15.60
C GLU A 145 7.49 -10.03 -14.15
N LYS A 146 6.59 -9.09 -13.84
CA LYS A 146 6.47 -8.50 -12.51
C LYS A 146 5.74 -9.46 -11.58
N SER A 147 6.25 -9.55 -10.35
CA SER A 147 5.55 -10.25 -9.28
C SER A 147 4.30 -9.48 -8.81
N ASP A 148 3.34 -10.18 -8.23
CA ASP A 148 2.16 -9.56 -7.60
C ASP A 148 2.53 -8.44 -6.62
N ASP A 149 3.58 -8.67 -5.81
CA ASP A 149 4.02 -7.70 -4.82
C ASP A 149 4.56 -6.41 -5.51
N GLU A 150 5.15 -6.53 -6.69
CA GLU A 150 5.56 -5.38 -7.51
C GLU A 150 4.35 -4.67 -8.11
N LEU A 151 3.39 -5.40 -8.69
CA LEU A 151 2.16 -4.82 -9.23
C LEU A 151 1.37 -4.04 -8.16
N ILE A 152 1.22 -4.62 -6.96
CA ILE A 152 0.56 -3.97 -5.83
C ILE A 152 1.31 -2.70 -5.41
N THR A 153 2.64 -2.78 -5.23
CA THR A 153 3.42 -1.63 -4.77
C THR A 153 3.51 -0.52 -5.81
N GLU A 154 3.61 -0.87 -7.10
CA GLU A 154 3.60 0.10 -8.19
C GLU A 154 2.26 0.81 -8.28
N TYR A 155 1.15 0.08 -8.28
CA TYR A 155 -0.19 0.67 -8.35
C TYR A 155 -0.49 1.57 -7.15
N ALA A 156 -0.10 1.17 -5.95
CA ALA A 156 -0.25 1.97 -4.74
C ALA A 156 0.48 3.32 -4.83
N VAL A 157 1.68 3.35 -5.42
CA VAL A 157 2.52 4.57 -5.47
C VAL A 157 2.29 5.40 -6.74
N LYS A 158 1.75 4.81 -7.82
CA LYS A 158 1.62 5.43 -9.15
C LYS A 158 0.88 6.77 -9.15
N ALA A 159 -0.14 6.92 -8.30
CA ALA A 159 -0.94 8.15 -8.21
C ALA A 159 -0.08 9.39 -7.92
N LYS A 160 0.89 9.26 -7.02
CA LYS A 160 1.80 10.33 -6.63
C LYS A 160 2.82 10.65 -7.73
N LEU A 161 3.34 9.64 -8.41
CA LEU A 161 4.32 9.80 -9.50
C LEU A 161 3.76 10.53 -10.73
N VAL A 162 2.45 10.44 -10.98
CA VAL A 162 1.78 11.12 -12.09
C VAL A 162 1.55 12.61 -11.79
N LEU A 163 1.42 13.00 -10.52
CA LEU A 163 1.25 14.39 -10.09
C LEU A 163 2.59 15.15 -10.01
N ASP A 164 3.68 14.49 -9.62
CA ASP A 164 5.02 15.10 -9.56
C ASP A 164 5.67 15.27 -10.96
N ALA A 165 5.28 14.45 -11.94
CA ALA A 165 5.76 14.57 -13.32
C ALA A 165 4.91 15.58 -14.10
N THR A 166 5.22 16.86 -13.95
CA THR A 166 4.62 17.99 -14.67
C THR A 166 4.43 17.69 -16.16
N GLN A 167 3.18 17.88 -16.61
CA GLN A 167 2.68 17.80 -17.99
C GLN A 167 2.31 16.39 -18.49
N ARG A 168 1.13 15.90 -18.09
CA ARG A 168 0.42 14.85 -18.84
C ARG A 168 -0.99 15.29 -19.16
N VAL A 169 -1.25 15.41 -20.46
CA VAL A 169 -2.59 15.52 -21.03
C VAL A 169 -3.44 14.38 -20.48
N VAL A 170 -4.45 14.72 -19.68
CA VAL A 170 -5.40 13.76 -19.12
C VAL A 170 -6.24 13.22 -20.27
N ARG A 171 -5.86 12.07 -20.81
CA ARG A 171 -6.75 11.18 -21.58
C ARG A 171 -7.16 10.01 -20.70
N ASN A 172 -7.59 10.29 -19.47
CA ASN A 172 -8.00 9.24 -18.54
C ASN A 172 -9.53 9.23 -18.53
N GLY A 173 -10.11 8.40 -19.38
CA GLY A 173 -11.46 7.89 -19.16
C GLY A 173 -11.46 7.06 -17.88
N LYS A 174 -11.43 7.74 -16.73
CA LYS A 174 -11.56 7.10 -15.41
C LYS A 174 -12.83 6.26 -15.42
N VAL A 175 -12.76 5.04 -14.92
CA VAL A 175 -13.96 4.21 -14.77
C VAL A 175 -14.85 4.90 -13.76
N LYS A 176 -15.98 5.45 -14.22
CA LYS A 176 -16.99 6.02 -13.32
C LYS A 176 -17.88 4.88 -12.87
N VAL A 177 -17.47 4.19 -11.82
CA VAL A 177 -18.33 3.18 -11.20
C VAL A 177 -19.54 3.86 -10.57
N ILE A 178 -20.73 3.40 -10.91
CA ILE A 178 -21.96 3.84 -10.25
C ILE A 178 -21.90 3.34 -8.80
N LYS A 179 -22.15 4.22 -7.82
CA LYS A 179 -22.20 3.82 -6.40
C LYS A 179 -23.22 2.70 -6.24
N LYS A 180 -22.79 1.58 -5.64
CA LYS A 180 -23.66 0.42 -5.43
C LYS A 180 -24.00 0.27 -3.95
N PRO A 181 -25.30 0.13 -3.62
CA PRO A 181 -25.70 -0.21 -2.26
C PRO A 181 -25.27 -1.65 -1.98
N LEU A 182 -24.50 -1.86 -0.91
CA LEU A 182 -24.08 -3.20 -0.56
C LEU A 182 -25.26 -3.97 0.04
N LYS A 183 -25.54 -5.16 -0.51
CA LYS A 183 -26.52 -6.07 0.06
C LYS A 183 -25.86 -6.93 1.12
N LYS A 184 -26.52 -7.11 2.28
CA LYS A 184 -26.09 -8.04 3.33
C LYS A 184 -25.93 -9.44 2.75
N LYS A 185 -24.71 -9.98 2.76
CA LYS A 185 -24.39 -11.32 2.26
C LYS A 185 -23.39 -11.98 3.20
N ARG A 186 -23.68 -13.22 3.63
CA ARG A 186 -22.71 -14.03 4.37
C ARG A 186 -21.65 -14.55 3.40
N LEU A 187 -20.37 -14.24 3.66
CA LEU A 187 -19.26 -14.74 2.87
C LEU A 187 -19.14 -16.27 2.95
N SER A 188 -18.96 -16.90 1.79
CA SER A 188 -18.64 -18.32 1.68
C SER A 188 -17.23 -18.61 2.23
N SER A 189 -16.92 -19.87 2.51
CA SER A 189 -15.58 -20.28 2.97
C SER A 189 -14.49 -19.95 1.94
N ALA A 190 -14.78 -20.11 0.65
CA ALA A 190 -13.88 -19.75 -0.44
C ALA A 190 -13.64 -18.23 -0.49
N GLN A 191 -14.70 -17.42 -0.35
CA GLN A 191 -14.60 -15.96 -0.29
C GLN A 191 -13.81 -15.49 0.94
N LYS A 192 -14.01 -16.11 2.11
CA LYS A 192 -13.21 -15.82 3.32
C LYS A 192 -11.72 -16.15 3.12
N ALA A 193 -11.43 -17.26 2.45
CA ALA A 193 -10.05 -17.64 2.13
C ALA A 193 -9.41 -16.65 1.14
N ALA A 194 -10.16 -16.23 0.12
CA ALA A 194 -9.76 -15.19 -0.83
C ALA A 194 -9.50 -13.87 -0.11
N LEU A 195 -10.43 -13.39 0.74
CA LEU A 195 -10.25 -12.18 1.53
C LEU A 195 -8.99 -12.23 2.39
N LYS A 196 -8.76 -13.34 3.10
CA LYS A 196 -7.55 -13.53 3.91
C LYS A 196 -6.28 -13.52 3.04
N LYS A 197 -6.36 -13.92 1.77
CA LYS A 197 -5.25 -13.84 0.82
C LYS A 197 -5.04 -12.40 0.34
N ALA A 198 -6.10 -11.69 -0.03
CA ALA A 198 -6.06 -10.29 -0.44
C ALA A 198 -5.44 -9.40 0.65
N ARG A 199 -5.92 -9.51 1.90
CA ARG A 199 -5.36 -8.81 3.07
C ARG A 199 -3.87 -9.12 3.24
N ARG A 200 -3.47 -10.39 3.10
CA ARG A 200 -2.06 -10.80 3.17
C ARG A 200 -1.21 -10.20 2.06
N LYS A 201 -1.72 -10.11 0.82
CA LYS A 201 -1.03 -9.51 -0.33
C LYS A 201 -0.85 -8.01 -0.13
N ALA A 202 -1.92 -7.28 0.18
CA ALA A 202 -1.87 -5.83 0.37
C ALA A 202 -0.86 -5.43 1.46
N ASN A 203 -0.99 -6.04 2.65
CA ASN A 203 -0.22 -5.62 3.83
C ASN A 203 1.23 -6.11 3.84
N ASN A 204 1.57 -7.17 3.12
CA ASN A 204 2.93 -7.73 3.12
C ASN A 204 3.72 -7.50 1.82
N SER A 205 3.11 -6.90 0.80
CA SER A 205 3.72 -6.67 -0.53
C SER A 205 5.12 -6.04 -0.43
N GLY A 206 5.24 -4.91 0.28
CA GLY A 206 6.52 -4.21 0.46
C GLY A 206 7.58 -5.04 1.21
N ALA A 207 7.17 -5.79 2.24
CA ALA A 207 8.08 -6.65 2.99
C ALA A 207 8.57 -7.84 2.14
N ARG A 208 7.68 -8.46 1.37
CA ARG A 208 8.02 -9.57 0.45
C ARG A 208 8.94 -9.08 -0.67
N ARG A 209 8.70 -7.91 -1.25
CA ARG A 209 9.58 -7.27 -2.22
C ARG A 209 10.99 -7.01 -1.67
N LYS A 210 11.10 -6.49 -0.44
CA LYS A 210 12.42 -6.32 0.23
C LYS A 210 13.15 -7.65 0.42
N ARG A 211 12.45 -8.71 0.82
CA ARG A 211 13.01 -10.07 0.94
C ARG A 211 13.47 -10.61 -0.42
N ALA A 212 12.65 -10.49 -1.46
CA ALA A 212 12.99 -10.91 -2.82
C ALA A 212 14.25 -10.20 -3.34
N LYS A 213 14.33 -8.87 -3.16
CA LYS A 213 15.51 -8.07 -3.52
C LYS A 213 16.77 -8.53 -2.77
N SER A 214 16.65 -8.76 -1.45
CA SER A 214 17.75 -9.27 -0.62
C SER A 214 18.22 -10.64 -1.10
N MET A 215 17.30 -11.56 -1.39
CA MET A 215 17.63 -12.89 -1.92
C MET A 215 18.27 -12.83 -3.30
N LYS A 216 17.81 -11.96 -4.20
CA LYS A 216 18.45 -11.72 -5.51
C LYS A 216 19.89 -11.25 -5.35
N ALA A 217 20.13 -10.27 -4.48
CA ALA A 217 21.47 -9.76 -4.20
C ALA A 217 22.38 -10.84 -3.58
N ARG A 218 21.85 -11.70 -2.70
CA ARG A 218 22.61 -12.84 -2.15
C ARG A 218 22.98 -13.86 -3.23
N ARG A 219 22.05 -14.22 -4.12
CA ARG A 219 22.31 -15.13 -5.25
C ARG A 219 23.41 -14.60 -6.17
N GLN A 220 23.40 -13.30 -6.45
CA GLN A 220 24.42 -12.64 -7.29
C GLN A 220 25.81 -12.57 -6.64
N ARG A 221 25.90 -12.61 -5.31
CA ARG A 221 27.20 -12.61 -4.59
C ARG A 221 27.76 -14.01 -4.35
N ASN A 222 26.90 -15.03 -4.42
CA ASN A 222 27.27 -16.44 -4.26
C ASN A 222 27.48 -17.16 -5.62
N MET A 223 27.39 -16.41 -6.72
CA MET A 223 27.84 -16.79 -8.07
C MET A 223 29.18 -16.10 -8.33
#